data_AF-A0A2M7RTV4-F1
#
_entry.id   AF-A0A2M7RTV4-F1
#
_cell.length_a   1.000
_cell.length_b   1.000
_cell.length_c   1.000
_cell.angle_alpha   90.00
_cell.angle_beta   90.00
_cell.angle_gamma   90.00
#
_symmetry.space_group_name_H-M   'P 1'
#
loop_
_entity.id
_entity.type
_entity.pdbx_description
1 polymer ?
#
loop_
_entity_poly.entity_id
_entity_poly.type
_entity_poly.pdbx_seq_one_letter_code
_entity_poly.pdbx_strand_id
1 'polypeptide(L)'
;FKRHTSTTILETIEAENESRKEWLMLIFKYHAKYNKRNNELQFWTHENHAVELTSNEMIDSRINYIHQNPVRAGWVANDYEYLYSSATNFANLESLLEIDEI
;
A
#
# COMPACT_ATOMS: atom_id res chain seq x y z
N PHE A 1 -15.36 -2.99 -2.89
CA PHE A 1 -13.88 -2.89 -3.02
C PHE A 1 -13.14 -3.88 -2.11
N LYS A 2 -12.89 -3.59 -0.82
CA LYS A 2 -12.02 -4.41 0.07
C LYS A 2 -12.28 -5.92 0.04
N ARG A 3 -13.54 -6.35 0.18
CA ARG A 3 -13.96 -7.77 0.11
C ARG A 3 -13.56 -8.42 -1.22
N HIS A 4 -13.89 -7.75 -2.33
CA HIS A 4 -13.60 -8.26 -3.67
C HIS A 4 -12.08 -8.42 -3.86
N THR A 5 -11.31 -7.36 -3.57
CA THR A 5 -9.85 -7.39 -3.70
C THR A 5 -9.20 -8.45 -2.81
N SER A 6 -9.66 -8.62 -1.56
CA SER A 6 -9.08 -9.63 -0.68
C SER A 6 -9.37 -11.04 -1.18
N THR A 7 -10.61 -11.31 -1.62
CA THR A 7 -11.00 -12.63 -2.13
C THR A 7 -10.18 -12.97 -3.37
N THR A 8 -10.14 -12.08 -4.36
CA THR A 8 -9.42 -12.32 -5.62
C THR A 8 -7.91 -12.51 -5.39
N ILE A 9 -7.28 -11.70 -4.54
CA ILE A 9 -5.83 -11.84 -4.28
C ILE A 9 -5.53 -13.14 -3.55
N LEU A 10 -6.33 -13.52 -2.54
CA LEU A 10 -6.12 -14.78 -1.82
C LEU A 10 -6.31 -15.99 -2.74
N GLU A 11 -7.35 -15.98 -3.58
CA GLU A 11 -7.56 -17.02 -4.60
C GLU A 11 -6.40 -17.09 -5.59
N THR A 12 -5.84 -15.95 -6.00
CA THR A 12 -4.69 -15.89 -6.91
C THR A 12 -3.43 -16.47 -6.27
N ILE A 13 -3.16 -16.12 -5.00
CA ILE A 13 -2.03 -16.68 -4.24
C ILE A 13 -2.17 -18.20 -4.14
N GLU A 14 -3.39 -18.73 -3.93
CA GLU A 14 -3.63 -20.17 -3.86
C GLU A 14 -3.51 -20.86 -5.23
N ALA A 15 -4.02 -20.25 -6.29
CA ALA A 15 -4.06 -20.83 -7.63
C ALA A 15 -2.72 -20.77 -8.37
N GLU A 16 -1.94 -19.70 -8.20
CA GLU A 16 -0.69 -19.48 -8.92
C GLU A 16 0.54 -20.00 -8.17
N ASN A 17 1.69 -20.05 -8.86
CA ASN A 17 2.96 -20.43 -8.27
C ASN A 17 3.66 -19.24 -7.58
N GLU A 18 3.02 -18.69 -6.54
CA GLU A 18 3.62 -17.66 -5.69
C GLU A 18 4.63 -18.29 -4.73
N SER A 19 5.90 -17.90 -4.84
CA SER A 19 7.02 -18.49 -4.08
C SER A 19 6.92 -18.27 -2.57
N ARG A 20 6.16 -17.27 -2.12
CA ARG A 20 5.95 -16.94 -0.70
C ARG A 20 4.62 -17.43 -0.16
N LYS A 21 3.91 -18.31 -0.88
CA LYS A 21 2.55 -18.76 -0.55
C LYS A 21 2.41 -19.22 0.89
N GLU A 22 3.23 -20.15 1.37
CA GLU A 22 3.07 -20.66 2.74
C GLU A 22 3.26 -19.57 3.79
N TRP A 23 4.23 -18.68 3.57
CA TRP A 23 4.49 -17.56 4.46
C TRP A 23 3.32 -16.58 4.49
N LEU A 24 2.80 -16.16 3.32
CA LEU A 24 1.65 -15.26 3.23
C LEU A 24 0.42 -15.85 3.93
N MET A 25 0.11 -17.12 3.65
CA MET A 25 -1.04 -17.80 4.25
C MET A 25 -0.90 -17.96 5.76
N LEU A 26 0.31 -18.20 6.25
CA LEU A 26 0.59 -18.23 7.69
C LEU A 26 0.30 -16.88 8.35
N ILE A 27 0.76 -15.77 7.74
CA ILE A 27 0.54 -14.42 8.26
C ILE A 27 -0.95 -14.07 8.27
N PHE A 28 -1.67 -14.33 7.18
CA PHE A 28 -3.11 -14.05 7.09
C PHE A 28 -3.92 -14.87 8.10
N LYS A 29 -3.59 -16.14 8.30
CA LYS A 29 -4.22 -16.99 9.33
C LYS A 29 -3.90 -16.50 10.73
N TYR A 30 -2.65 -16.08 10.99
CA TYR A 30 -2.24 -15.59 12.29
C TYR A 30 -3.05 -14.36 12.70
N HIS A 31 -3.19 -13.37 11.80
CA HIS A 31 -3.94 -12.15 12.11
C HIS A 31 -5.46 -12.38 12.19
N ALA A 32 -6.01 -13.31 11.40
CA ALA A 32 -7.44 -13.67 11.47
C ALA A 32 -7.88 -14.15 12.86
N LYS A 33 -7.00 -14.81 13.62
CA LYS A 33 -7.30 -15.31 14.98
C LYS A 33 -7.74 -14.21 15.95
N TYR A 34 -7.28 -12.97 15.73
CA TYR A 34 -7.61 -11.84 16.59
C TYR A 34 -8.94 -11.17 16.19
N ASN A 35 -9.56 -11.59 15.09
CA ASN A 35 -10.76 -10.98 14.55
C ASN A 35 -11.98 -11.88 14.65
N LYS A 36 -12.90 -11.54 15.56
CA LYS A 36 -14.14 -12.29 15.82
C LYS A 36 -15.07 -12.47 14.61
N ARG A 37 -14.90 -11.68 13.55
CA ARG A 37 -15.75 -11.68 12.35
C ARG A 37 -15.16 -12.47 11.18
N ASN A 38 -13.84 -12.71 11.17
CA ASN A 38 -13.16 -13.37 10.06
C ASN A 38 -12.08 -14.29 10.64
N ASN A 39 -12.44 -15.56 10.78
CA ASN A 39 -11.66 -16.52 11.57
C ASN A 39 -10.65 -17.32 10.72
N GLU A 40 -10.67 -17.15 9.39
CA GLU A 40 -9.85 -17.97 8.48
C GLU A 40 -8.65 -17.22 7.91
N LEU A 41 -8.87 -16.10 7.22
CA LEU A 41 -7.80 -15.34 6.57
C LEU A 41 -8.07 -13.84 6.60
N GLN A 42 -7.16 -13.08 7.20
CA GLN A 42 -7.23 -11.63 7.21
C GLN A 42 -6.17 -11.04 6.29
N PHE A 43 -6.63 -10.48 5.17
CA PHE A 43 -5.78 -9.75 4.23
C PHE A 43 -5.64 -8.28 4.62
N TRP A 44 -6.74 -7.57 4.86
CA TRP A 44 -6.73 -6.15 5.23
C TRP A 44 -6.63 -5.97 6.74
N THR A 45 -5.88 -4.96 7.18
CA THR A 45 -5.97 -4.45 8.55
C THR A 45 -7.26 -3.63 8.72
N HIS A 46 -7.78 -3.57 9.94
CA HIS A 46 -8.97 -2.77 10.29
C HIS A 46 -8.61 -1.37 10.79
N GLU A 47 -7.34 -1.16 11.13
CA GLU A 47 -6.85 0.09 11.63
C GLU A 47 -6.65 1.09 10.48
N ASN A 48 -7.09 2.31 10.72
CA ASN A 48 -6.76 3.47 9.90
C ASN A 48 -6.25 4.55 10.84
N HIS A 49 -5.05 5.07 10.57
CA HIS A 49 -4.45 6.14 11.35
C HIS A 49 -4.56 7.46 10.58
N ALA A 50 -5.77 8.01 10.54
CA ALA A 50 -6.00 9.30 9.91
C ALA A 50 -5.33 10.40 10.75
N VAL A 51 -4.50 11.21 10.09
CA VAL A 51 -3.83 12.36 10.69
C VAL A 51 -4.30 13.61 9.95
N GLU A 52 -4.89 14.54 10.67
CA GLU A 52 -5.27 15.84 10.12
C GLU A 52 -4.01 16.67 9.84
N LEU A 53 -3.95 17.27 8.66
CA LEU A 53 -2.84 18.12 8.24
C LEU A 53 -3.34 19.57 8.28
N THR A 54 -2.86 20.33 9.26
CA THR A 54 -3.38 21.68 9.56
C THR A 54 -2.48 22.82 9.06
N SER A 55 -1.32 22.49 8.48
CA SER A 55 -0.39 23.46 7.91
C SER A 55 0.28 22.92 6.65
N ASN A 56 0.74 23.84 5.78
CA ASN A 56 1.48 23.48 4.58
C ASN A 56 2.77 22.72 4.93
N GLU A 57 3.45 23.08 6.01
CA GLU A 57 4.63 22.35 6.48
C GLU A 57 4.32 20.88 6.80
N MET A 58 3.17 20.60 7.41
CA MET A 58 2.73 19.22 7.66
C MET A 58 2.42 18.48 6.35
N ILE A 59 1.78 19.16 5.40
CA ILE A 59 1.45 18.60 4.09
C ILE A 59 2.74 18.24 3.34
N ASP A 60 3.67 19.19 3.20
CA ASP A 60 4.95 19.00 2.53
C ASP A 60 5.77 17.89 3.19
N SER A 61 5.78 17.84 4.53
CA SER A 61 6.45 16.76 5.28
C SER A 61 5.88 15.38 4.93
N ARG A 62 4.56 15.24 4.83
CA ARG A 62 3.92 13.96 4.50
C ARG A 62 4.09 13.56 3.05
N ILE A 63 3.99 14.52 2.12
CA ILE A 63 4.26 14.31 0.70
C ILE A 63 5.68 13.77 0.53
N ASN A 64 6.68 14.48 1.08
CA ASN A 64 8.08 14.07 1.02
C ASN A 64 8.30 12.68 1.64
N TYR A 65 7.68 12.39 2.80
CA TYR A 65 7.78 11.07 3.41
C TYR A 65 7.24 9.96 2.50
N ILE A 66 6.07 10.19 1.88
CA ILE A 66 5.42 9.20 0.99
C ILE A 66 6.27 8.98 -0.27
N HIS A 67 6.74 10.05 -0.92
CA HIS A 67 7.57 9.99 -2.13
C HIS A 67 8.91 9.32 -1.88
N GLN A 68 9.51 9.51 -0.70
CA GLN A 68 10.79 8.91 -0.34
C GLN A 68 10.69 7.46 0.16
N ASN A 69 9.48 6.92 0.42
CA ASN A 69 9.35 5.54 0.90
C ASN A 69 9.94 4.49 -0.05
N PRO A 70 9.71 4.53 -1.39
CA PRO A 70 10.34 3.62 -2.34
C PRO A 70 11.88 3.70 -2.34
N VAL A 71 12.45 4.90 -2.17
CA VAL A 71 13.90 5.12 -2.09
C VAL A 71 14.46 4.51 -0.80
N ARG A 72 13.82 4.80 0.34
CA ARG A 72 14.20 4.24 1.66
C ARG A 72 14.07 2.73 1.72
N ALA A 73 13.11 2.16 1.00
CA ALA A 73 12.93 0.72 0.85
C ALA A 73 13.96 0.08 -0.11
N GLY A 74 14.75 0.90 -0.82
CA GLY A 74 15.76 0.44 -1.78
C GLY A 74 15.17 -0.10 -3.09
N TRP A 75 13.93 0.25 -3.42
CA TRP A 75 13.27 -0.21 -4.66
C TRP A 75 13.73 0.58 -5.88
N VAL A 76 14.01 1.86 -5.68
CA VAL A 76 14.42 2.81 -6.72
C VAL A 76 15.50 3.73 -6.16
N ALA A 77 16.30 4.34 -7.05
CA ALA A 77 17.34 5.28 -6.65
C ALA A 77 16.77 6.67 -6.42
N ASN A 78 15.74 7.05 -7.19
CA ASN A 78 15.05 8.32 -7.11
C ASN A 78 13.55 8.11 -6.87
N ASP A 79 12.89 9.05 -6.21
CA ASP A 79 11.47 8.96 -5.86
C ASP A 79 10.53 8.90 -7.08
N TYR A 80 10.81 9.72 -8.10
CA TYR A 80 10.05 9.76 -9.35
C TYR A 80 10.22 8.52 -10.23
N GLU A 81 11.12 7.58 -9.91
CA GLU A 81 11.26 6.32 -10.64
C GLU A 81 10.19 5.29 -10.22
N TYR A 82 9.52 5.50 -9.08
CA TYR A 82 8.48 4.58 -8.63
C TYR A 82 7.14 4.88 -9.31
N LEU A 83 6.80 4.05 -10.31
CA LEU A 83 5.63 4.21 -11.18
C LEU A 83 4.30 4.42 -10.45
N TYR A 84 4.10 3.77 -9.30
CA TYR A 84 2.86 3.83 -8.53
C TYR A 84 2.90 4.90 -7.42
N SER A 85 3.48 6.06 -7.73
CA SER A 85 3.55 7.22 -6.85
C SER A 85 3.27 8.50 -7.65
N SER A 86 2.73 9.52 -6.98
CA SER A 86 2.57 10.85 -7.56
C SER A 86 3.87 11.65 -7.65
N ALA A 87 5.01 11.09 -7.22
CA ALA A 87 6.31 11.76 -7.29
C ALA A 87 6.65 12.25 -8.72
N THR A 88 6.22 11.52 -9.76
CA THR A 88 6.35 11.94 -11.16
C THR A 88 5.58 13.21 -11.48
N ASN A 89 4.36 13.38 -10.93
CA ASN A 89 3.56 14.59 -11.14
C ASN A 89 4.29 15.82 -10.59
N PHE A 90 4.89 15.69 -9.39
CA PHE A 90 5.66 16.78 -8.74
C PHE A 90 6.98 17.07 -9.45
N ALA A 91 7.54 16.06 -10.15
CA ALA A 91 8.73 16.21 -10.98
C ALA A 91 8.42 16.76 -12.39
N ASN A 92 7.15 17.04 -12.72
CA ASN A 92 6.69 17.39 -14.08
C ASN A 92 7.08 16.33 -15.13
N LEU A 93 7.03 15.06 -14.74
CA LEU A 93 7.26 13.92 -15.62
C LEU A 93 5.93 13.26 -16.00
N GLU A 94 5.97 12.33 -16.96
CA GLU A 94 4.79 11.53 -17.31
C GLU A 94 4.36 10.67 -16.10
N SER A 95 3.07 10.74 -15.77
CA SER A 95 2.49 10.09 -14.62
C SER A 95 1.40 9.10 -15.02
N LEU A 96 1.29 8.00 -14.28
CA LEU A 96 0.25 6.98 -14.53
C LEU A 96 -1.16 7.49 -14.21
N LEU A 97 -1.25 8.40 -13.23
CA LEU A 97 -2.49 9.03 -12.77
C LEU A 97 -2.24 10.52 -12.59
N GLU A 98 -3.23 11.31 -12.97
CA GLU A 98 -3.22 12.75 -12.71
C GLU A 98 -3.60 13.04 -11.25
N ILE A 99 -3.08 14.14 -10.73
CA ILE A 99 -3.43 14.66 -9.40
C ILE A 99 -4.29 15.92 -9.55
N ASP A 100 -5.19 16.13 -8.60
CA ASP A 100 -5.94 17.38 -8.51
C ASP A 100 -5.04 18.50 -7.96
N GLU A 101 -5.26 19.72 -8.43
CA GLU A 101 -4.66 20.92 -7.82
C GLU A 101 -5.28 21.16 -6.44
N ILE A 102 -4.43 21.49 -5.45
CA ILE A 102 -4.83 21.77 -4.06
C ILE A 102 -5.22 23.24 -3.91
#